data_AF-A0A6V7YF49-F1
#
_entry.id   AF-A0A6V7YF49-F1
#
_cell.length_a   1.000
_cell.length_b   1.000
_cell.length_c   1.000
_cell.angle_alpha   90.00
_cell.angle_beta   90.00
_cell.angle_gamma   90.00
#
_symmetry.space_group_name_H-M   'P 1'
#
loop_
_entity.id
_entity.type
_entity.pdbx_description
1 polymer ?
#
loop_
_entity_poly.entity_id
_entity_poly.type
_entity_poly.pdbx_seq_one_letter_code
_entity_poly.pdbx_strand_id
1 'polypeptide(L)'
;MDEDVKQPVSSTNLVVYRICRVGFGIICSPAILAVVIRHHLAKNDKLEMANNLYVDNLLLECETIEEADAKCTEAKDIFARAKMNLREFVSHSPQVMNSIASDDRLKVEQYAKVLGMKWQLESDGIHFEFQD
;
A
#
# COMPACT_ATOMS: atom_id res chain seq x y z
N MET A 1 -15.60 -23.99 19.48
CA MET A 1 -15.04 -24.90 20.49
C MET A 1 -13.91 -24.13 21.12
N ASP A 2 -14.18 -23.52 22.27
CA ASP A 2 -13.20 -22.75 23.00
C ASP A 2 -12.32 -23.72 23.79
N GLU A 3 -11.07 -23.91 23.34
CA GLU A 3 -10.09 -24.72 24.07
C GLU A 3 -9.45 -23.89 25.18
N ASP A 4 -9.43 -24.44 26.40
CA ASP A 4 -8.93 -23.79 27.61
C ASP A 4 -7.40 -23.61 27.55
N VAL A 5 -6.96 -22.36 27.34
CA VAL A 5 -5.55 -21.94 27.21
C VAL A 5 -4.71 -22.22 28.47
N LYS A 6 -5.34 -22.59 29.60
CA LYS A 6 -4.66 -22.88 30.87
C LYS A 6 -4.15 -24.32 30.99
N GLN A 7 -4.51 -25.22 30.07
CA GLN A 7 -4.05 -26.60 30.13
C GLN A 7 -2.60 -26.75 29.64
N PRO A 8 -1.81 -27.67 30.23
CA PRO A 8 -0.46 -27.93 29.76
C PRO A 8 -0.46 -28.41 28.31
N VAL A 9 0.57 -28.02 27.55
CA VAL A 9 0.73 -28.37 26.13
C VAL A 9 0.75 -29.89 25.94
N SER A 10 -0.09 -30.40 25.06
CA SER A 10 -0.23 -31.82 24.71
C SER A 10 -0.37 -31.98 23.18
N SER A 11 -0.20 -33.19 22.67
CA SER A 11 -0.39 -33.47 21.24
C SER A 11 -1.84 -33.28 20.77
N THR A 12 -2.80 -33.25 21.69
CA THR A 12 -4.23 -33.11 21.40
C THR A 12 -4.72 -31.66 21.44
N ASN A 13 -3.93 -30.73 22.01
CA ASN A 13 -4.25 -29.30 22.05
C ASN A 13 -3.29 -28.44 21.18
N LEU A 14 -2.48 -29.09 20.34
CA LEU A 14 -1.62 -28.42 19.35
C LEU A 14 -2.31 -28.37 17.99
N VAL A 15 -2.49 -27.16 17.46
CA VAL A 15 -2.95 -26.94 16.09
C VAL A 15 -1.80 -26.44 15.24
N VAL A 16 -1.45 -27.21 14.20
CA VAL A 16 -0.36 -26.87 13.27
C VAL A 16 -0.94 -26.19 12.04
N TYR A 17 -0.48 -24.98 11.76
CA TYR A 17 -0.85 -24.23 10.55
C TYR A 17 0.30 -24.23 9.54
N ARG A 18 -0.06 -24.31 8.25
CA ARG A 18 0.87 -24.11 7.13
C ARG A 18 0.45 -22.89 6.34
N ILE A 19 1.37 -21.93 6.17
CA ILE A 19 1.12 -20.77 5.34
C ILE A 19 1.26 -21.17 3.86
N CYS A 20 0.22 -20.99 3.07
CA CYS A 20 0.19 -21.33 1.63
C CYS A 20 0.34 -20.10 0.72
N ARG A 21 0.67 -18.95 1.30
CA ARG A 21 0.88 -17.67 0.61
C ARG A 21 2.13 -17.00 1.16
N VAL A 22 2.64 -16.00 0.46
CA VAL A 22 3.73 -15.17 0.98
C VAL A 22 3.21 -14.44 2.22
N GLY A 23 3.72 -14.80 3.40
CA GLY A 23 3.32 -14.20 4.66
C GLY A 23 4.01 -12.85 4.88
N PHE A 24 3.35 -11.92 5.56
CA PHE A 24 4.01 -10.71 6.03
C PHE A 24 5.04 -11.05 7.13
N GLY A 25 6.19 -10.38 7.12
CA GLY A 25 7.24 -10.58 8.14
C GLY A 25 8.28 -11.68 7.85
N ILE A 26 8.17 -12.40 6.73
CA ILE A 26 9.27 -13.28 6.26
C ILE A 26 10.28 -12.41 5.49
N ILE A 27 11.58 -12.65 5.71
CA ILE A 27 12.68 -11.85 5.14
C ILE A 27 12.58 -11.72 3.60
N CYS A 28 12.14 -12.78 2.91
CA CYS A 28 12.02 -12.78 1.46
C CYS A 28 10.73 -12.15 0.92
N SER A 29 9.72 -11.92 1.76
CA SER A 29 8.41 -11.44 1.32
C SER A 29 8.44 -10.08 0.62
N PRO A 30 9.17 -9.05 1.13
CA PRO A 30 9.29 -7.78 0.42
C PRO A 30 9.92 -7.92 -0.96
N ALA A 31 10.93 -8.78 -1.09
CA ALA A 31 11.60 -9.02 -2.37
C ALA A 31 10.67 -9.70 -3.38
N ILE A 32 9.91 -10.73 -2.95
CA ILE A 32 8.94 -11.41 -3.82
C ILE A 32 7.83 -10.43 -4.24
N LEU A 33 7.30 -9.64 -3.30
CA LEU A 33 6.30 -8.61 -3.55
C LEU A 33 6.79 -7.61 -4.60
N ALA A 34 7.99 -7.08 -4.43
CA ALA A 34 8.60 -6.13 -5.36
C ALA A 34 8.78 -6.74 -6.76
N VAL A 35 9.27 -7.98 -6.87
CA VAL A 35 9.43 -8.66 -8.17
C VAL A 35 8.08 -8.85 -8.88
N VAL A 36 7.05 -9.27 -8.15
CA VAL A 36 5.70 -9.45 -8.72
C VAL A 36 5.15 -8.12 -9.23
N ILE A 37 5.18 -7.06 -8.42
CA ILE A 37 4.67 -5.75 -8.82
C ILE A 37 5.46 -5.21 -10.02
N ARG A 38 6.80 -5.27 -9.98
CA ARG A 38 7.65 -4.83 -11.10
C ARG A 38 7.36 -5.60 -12.39
N HIS A 39 7.11 -6.91 -12.31
CA HIS A 39 6.71 -7.71 -13.46
C HIS A 39 5.38 -7.22 -14.07
N HIS A 40 4.39 -6.97 -13.22
CA HIS A 40 3.09 -6.46 -13.67
C HIS A 40 3.21 -5.04 -14.25
N LEU A 41 3.97 -4.14 -13.63
CA LEU A 41 4.17 -2.78 -14.13
C LEU A 41 4.95 -2.74 -15.45
N ALA A 42 6.03 -3.52 -15.57
CA ALA A 42 6.82 -3.61 -16.81
C ALA A 42 6.01 -4.17 -17.98
N LYS A 43 5.12 -5.13 -17.73
CA LYS A 43 4.22 -5.69 -18.75
C LYS A 43 3.20 -4.67 -19.29
N ASN A 44 2.95 -3.58 -18.57
CA ASN A 44 2.03 -2.52 -18.97
C ASN A 44 2.77 -1.21 -19.31
N ASP A 45 4.09 -1.26 -19.54
CA ASP A 45 4.94 -0.10 -19.85
C ASP A 45 4.90 1.03 -18.79
N LYS A 46 4.73 0.67 -17.51
CA LYS A 46 4.68 1.61 -16.37
C LYS A 46 5.93 1.52 -15.48
N LEU A 47 7.11 1.60 -16.09
CA LEU A 47 8.37 1.57 -15.32
C LEU A 47 8.51 2.77 -14.38
N GLU A 48 7.89 3.91 -14.70
CA GLU A 48 7.86 5.09 -13.82
C GLU A 48 7.25 4.75 -12.44
N MET A 49 6.09 4.10 -12.41
CA MET A 49 5.44 3.65 -11.17
C MET A 49 6.29 2.62 -10.44
N ALA A 50 7.07 1.81 -11.17
CA ALA A 50 7.94 0.79 -10.58
C ALA A 50 9.16 1.40 -9.88
N ASN A 51 9.59 2.60 -10.30
CA ASN A 51 10.66 3.36 -9.64
C ASN A 51 10.14 4.15 -8.45
N ASN A 52 8.86 4.53 -8.48
CA ASN A 52 8.19 5.29 -7.42
C ASN A 52 7.48 4.41 -6.38
N LEU A 53 7.70 3.09 -6.44
CA LEU A 53 7.19 2.12 -5.47
C LEU A 53 8.21 1.87 -4.36
N TYR A 54 7.79 2.06 -3.12
CA TYR A 54 8.57 1.71 -1.94
C TYR A 54 7.80 0.72 -1.06
N VAL A 55 8.21 -0.56 -1.10
CA VAL A 55 7.62 -1.69 -0.34
C VAL A 55 6.11 -1.83 -0.56
N ASP A 56 5.31 -1.05 0.16
CA ASP A 56 3.84 -1.01 0.16
C ASP A 56 3.26 0.34 -0.31
N ASN A 57 4.09 1.39 -0.45
CA ASN A 57 3.66 2.73 -0.84
C ASN A 57 4.00 3.03 -2.30
N LEU A 58 3.02 3.48 -3.08
CA LEU A 58 3.20 3.92 -4.46
C LEU A 58 3.05 5.44 -4.54
N LEU A 59 4.08 6.12 -5.05
CA LEU A 59 4.03 7.55 -5.35
C LEU A 59 3.65 7.74 -6.82
N LEU A 60 2.62 8.55 -7.07
CA LEU A 60 2.18 8.90 -8.41
C LEU A 60 2.43 10.38 -8.64
N GLU A 61 3.25 10.68 -9.65
CA GLU A 61 3.51 12.04 -10.11
C GLU A 61 2.56 12.36 -11.26
N CYS A 62 1.97 13.56 -11.25
CA CYS A 62 1.02 14.02 -12.26
C CYS A 62 1.04 15.55 -12.34
N GLU A 63 0.89 16.08 -13.55
CA GLU A 63 0.84 17.54 -13.79
C GLU A 63 -0.61 18.04 -13.89
N THR A 64 -1.56 17.17 -14.25
CA THR A 64 -2.98 17.50 -14.40
C THR A 64 -3.89 16.58 -13.61
N ILE A 65 -5.13 17.04 -13.37
CA ILE A 65 -6.15 16.26 -12.66
C ILE A 65 -6.53 15.02 -13.47
N GLU A 66 -6.63 15.17 -14.80
CA GLU A 66 -6.97 14.09 -15.72
C GLU A 66 -5.88 13.01 -15.73
N GLU A 67 -4.61 13.43 -15.69
CA GLU A 67 -3.48 12.51 -15.60
C GLU A 67 -3.48 11.77 -14.26
N ALA A 68 -3.76 12.48 -13.15
CA ALA A 68 -3.85 11.88 -11.82
C ALA A 68 -4.94 10.79 -11.76
N ASP A 69 -6.12 11.08 -12.29
CA ASP A 69 -7.26 10.15 -12.31
C ASP A 69 -6.97 8.91 -13.18
N ALA A 70 -6.37 9.13 -14.36
CA ALA A 70 -5.94 8.06 -15.24
C ALA A 70 -4.88 7.16 -14.58
N LYS A 71 -3.85 7.76 -13.95
CA LYS A 71 -2.78 7.04 -13.26
C LYS A 71 -3.30 6.26 -12.04
N CYS A 72 -4.21 6.85 -11.25
CA CYS A 72 -4.82 6.15 -10.12
C CYS A 72 -5.61 4.91 -10.58
N THR A 73 -6.47 5.09 -11.60
CA THR A 73 -7.27 4.00 -12.16
C THR A 73 -6.39 2.89 -12.73
N GLU A 74 -5.38 3.25 -13.53
CA GLU A 74 -4.47 2.30 -14.15
C GLU A 74 -3.63 1.54 -13.12
N ALA A 75 -3.07 2.24 -12.13
CA ALA A 75 -2.33 1.61 -11.04
C ALA A 75 -3.22 0.62 -10.29
N LYS A 76 -4.46 1.00 -9.96
CA LYS A 76 -5.41 0.12 -9.28
C LYS A 76 -5.69 -1.15 -10.09
N ASP A 77 -5.90 -1.02 -11.39
CA ASP A 77 -6.14 -2.15 -12.29
C ASP A 77 -4.93 -3.09 -12.40
N ILE A 78 -3.71 -2.53 -12.49
CA ILE A 78 -2.48 -3.33 -12.54
C ILE A 78 -2.30 -4.12 -11.24
N PHE A 79 -2.47 -3.47 -10.09
CA PHE A 79 -2.35 -4.13 -8.78
C PHE A 79 -3.46 -5.17 -8.58
N ALA A 80 -4.70 -4.90 -9.02
CA ALA A 80 -5.79 -5.87 -8.97
C ALA A 80 -5.48 -7.14 -9.79
N ARG A 81 -4.84 -7.00 -10.96
CA ARG A 81 -4.33 -8.15 -11.75
C ARG A 81 -3.25 -8.93 -11.01
N ALA A 82 -2.44 -8.28 -10.19
CA ALA A 82 -1.48 -8.91 -9.28
C ALA A 82 -2.13 -9.50 -8.01
N LYS A 83 -3.47 -9.49 -7.90
CA LYS A 83 -4.24 -9.89 -6.71
C LYS A 83 -3.91 -9.06 -5.47
N MET A 84 -3.55 -7.79 -5.67
CA MET A 84 -3.27 -6.81 -4.64
C MET A 84 -4.33 -5.71 -4.70
N ASN A 85 -4.76 -5.23 -3.53
CA ASN A 85 -5.70 -4.12 -3.46
C ASN A 85 -4.92 -2.83 -3.18
N LEU A 86 -4.74 -2.00 -4.20
CA LEU A 86 -4.20 -0.65 -4.03
C LEU A 86 -5.31 0.26 -3.52
N ARG A 87 -5.09 0.87 -2.35
CA ARG A 87 -6.06 1.67 -1.59
C ARG A 87 -5.34 2.77 -0.83
N GLU A 88 -6.10 3.55 -0.06
CA GLU A 88 -5.56 4.64 0.78
C GLU A 88 -4.87 5.73 -0.06
N PHE A 89 -5.45 6.05 -1.21
CA PHE A 89 -5.01 7.16 -2.05
C PHE A 89 -5.20 8.49 -1.33
N VAL A 90 -4.23 9.39 -1.52
CA VAL A 90 -4.25 10.72 -0.96
C VAL A 90 -3.51 11.68 -1.91
N SER A 91 -4.02 12.89 -2.04
CA SER A 91 -3.47 13.95 -2.88
C SER A 91 -3.69 15.30 -2.20
N HIS A 92 -2.81 16.26 -2.48
CA HIS A 92 -3.02 17.67 -2.12
C HIS A 92 -4.24 18.26 -2.82
N SER A 93 -4.57 17.79 -4.03
CA SER A 93 -5.69 18.34 -4.81
C SER A 93 -7.04 17.79 -4.35
N PRO A 94 -7.96 18.64 -3.85
CA PRO A 94 -9.32 18.22 -3.52
C PRO A 94 -10.08 17.67 -4.74
N GLN A 95 -9.80 18.17 -5.95
CA GLN A 95 -10.42 17.72 -7.19
C GLN A 95 -10.04 16.28 -7.50
N VAL A 96 -8.77 15.92 -7.39
CA VAL A 96 -8.30 14.53 -7.53
C VAL A 96 -8.91 13.65 -6.44
N MET A 97 -8.95 14.13 -5.19
CA MET A 97 -9.59 13.38 -4.11
C MET A 97 -11.07 13.12 -4.37
N ASN A 98 -11.77 14.03 -5.04
CA ASN A 98 -13.18 13.87 -5.37
C ASN A 98 -13.45 12.85 -6.49
N SER A 99 -12.50 12.61 -7.39
CA SER A 99 -12.66 11.61 -8.46
C SER A 99 -12.46 10.17 -7.95
N ILE A 100 -11.63 9.99 -6.92
CA ILE A 100 -11.34 8.68 -6.30
C ILE A 100 -12.56 8.20 -5.49
N ALA A 101 -12.90 6.91 -5.53
CA ALA A 101 -14.00 6.36 -4.74
C ALA A 101 -13.75 6.46 -3.22
N SER A 102 -14.77 6.75 -2.42
CA SER A 102 -14.62 7.01 -0.97
C SER A 102 -13.95 5.85 -0.20
N ASP A 103 -14.13 4.61 -0.64
CA ASP A 103 -13.55 3.43 0.01
C ASP A 103 -12.04 3.29 -0.27
N ASP A 104 -11.53 3.94 -1.31
CA ASP A 104 -10.11 3.92 -1.67
C ASP A 104 -9.34 5.12 -1.13
N ARG A 105 -10.02 6.12 -0.55
CA ARG A 105 -9.37 7.33 -0.02
C ARG A 105 -8.77 7.05 1.36
N LEU A 106 -7.57 7.58 1.59
CA LEU A 106 -7.04 7.69 2.95
C LEU A 106 -7.85 8.72 3.73
N LYS A 107 -8.35 8.35 4.91
CA LYS A 107 -9.13 9.23 5.77
C LYS A 107 -8.21 10.11 6.61
N VAL A 108 -7.87 11.27 6.06
CA VAL A 108 -7.03 12.28 6.71
C VAL A 108 -7.62 13.67 6.48
N GLU A 109 -7.47 14.55 7.47
CA GLU A 109 -7.93 15.94 7.36
C GLU A 109 -6.81 16.84 6.82
N GLN A 110 -5.67 16.88 7.52
CA GLN A 110 -4.57 17.82 7.20
C GLN A 110 -3.24 17.13 6.92
N TYR A 111 -2.97 15.99 7.58
CA TYR A 111 -1.67 15.30 7.50
C TYR A 111 -1.83 13.84 7.07
N ALA A 112 -1.07 13.43 6.07
CA ALA A 112 -0.87 12.04 5.69
C ALA A 112 0.48 11.52 6.20
N LYS A 113 0.57 10.23 6.50
CA LYS A 113 1.86 9.59 6.81
C LYS A 113 2.41 8.93 5.55
N VAL A 114 3.57 9.40 5.09
CA VAL A 114 4.23 8.89 3.88
C VAL A 114 5.66 8.51 4.26
N LEU A 115 6.02 7.23 4.10
CA LEU A 115 7.38 6.71 4.40
C LEU A 115 7.87 7.02 5.83
N GLY A 116 6.96 7.14 6.79
CA GLY A 116 7.29 7.50 8.17
C GLY A 116 7.28 9.00 8.46
N MET A 117 7.20 9.85 7.45
CA MET A 117 7.16 11.31 7.56
C MET A 117 5.72 11.83 7.54
N LYS A 118 5.51 13.03 8.09
CA LYS A 118 4.21 13.74 8.02
C LYS A 118 4.19 14.61 6.77
N TRP A 119 3.27 14.34 5.86
CA TRP A 119 2.99 15.18 4.70
C TRP A 119 1.77 16.04 5.00
N GLN A 120 1.95 17.36 5.05
CA GLN A 120 0.89 18.33 5.17
C GLN A 120 0.29 18.58 3.79
N LEU A 121 -0.97 18.21 3.62
CA LEU A 121 -1.62 18.23 2.32
C LEU A 121 -1.74 19.66 1.82
N GLU A 122 -2.38 20.56 2.55
CA GLU A 122 -2.69 21.92 2.10
C GLU A 122 -1.48 22.74 1.60
N SER A 123 -0.33 22.63 2.28
CA SER A 123 0.90 23.33 1.92
C SER A 123 1.84 22.52 1.03
N ASP A 124 1.46 21.29 0.69
CA ASP A 124 2.29 20.29 0.00
C ASP A 124 3.71 20.15 0.62
N GLY A 125 3.76 20.08 1.96
CA GLY A 125 5.01 20.14 2.72
C GLY A 125 5.28 18.89 3.54
N ILE A 126 6.51 18.35 3.49
CA ILE A 126 6.94 17.23 4.34
C ILE A 126 7.62 17.76 5.60
N HIS A 127 7.18 17.27 6.76
CA HIS A 127 7.69 17.65 8.08
C HIS A 127 8.55 16.55 8.68
N PHE A 128 9.72 16.94 9.18
CA PHE A 128 10.67 16.09 9.91
C PHE A 128 10.64 16.43 11.39
N GLU A 129 10.38 15.44 12.23
CA GLU A 129 10.54 15.55 13.68
C GLU A 129 11.84 14.84 14.07
N PHE A 130 12.82 15.60 14.54
CA PHE A 130 14.04 15.05 15.14
C PHE A 130 13.79 14.86 16.64
N GLN A 131 14.06 13.67 17.17
CA GLN A 131 14.13 13.45 18.61
C GLN A 131 15.58 13.73 19.04
N ASP A 132 15.74 14.64 20.01
CA ASP A 132 17.03 14.92 20.66
C ASP A 132 17.60 13.68 21.38
#